data_AF-A0A6M4FNG9-F1
#
_entry.id   AF-A0A6M4FNG9-F1
#
_cell.length_a   1.000
_cell.length_b   1.000
_cell.length_c   1.000
_cell.angle_alpha   90.00
_cell.angle_beta   90.00
_cell.angle_gamma   90.00
#
_symmetry.space_group_name_H-M   'P 1'
#
loop_
_entity.id
_entity.type
_entity.pdbx_description
1 polymer ?
#
loop_
_entity_poly.entity_id
_entity_poly.type
_entity_poly.pdbx_seq_one_letter_code
_entity_poly.pdbx_strand_id
1 'polypeptide(L)'
;MHIIPLPQMPAIKAPPGPTRRGASGFPSPADEYLETPLDLHRHLIPRPSSTFFMRVADATQSEAGFHPGDLLVVDRALSPQPGDWVIAVIDGGLCLRRIEGLGRQRWLCPPEPQRARLPLEEESDCRLWGVVHHVIHNFRHASRTEAR
;
A
#
# COMPACT_ATOMS: atom_id res chain seq x y z
N MET A 1 13.70 -3.66 9.53
CA MET A 1 12.48 -3.75 8.71
C MET A 1 12.79 -4.22 7.31
N HIS A 2 12.63 -5.51 7.09
CA HIS A 2 12.75 -6.14 5.78
C HIS A 2 11.36 -6.21 5.13
N ILE A 3 11.24 -5.72 3.90
CA ILE A 3 9.99 -5.73 3.14
C ILE A 3 10.10 -6.73 2.01
N ILE A 4 9.12 -7.62 1.90
CA ILE A 4 9.09 -8.65 0.87
C ILE A 4 8.13 -8.19 -0.24
N PRO A 5 8.61 -7.90 -1.46
CA PRO A 5 7.71 -7.63 -2.57
C PRO A 5 6.91 -8.89 -2.89
N LEU A 6 5.61 -8.74 -3.08
CA LEU A 6 4.77 -9.85 -3.54
C LEU A 6 4.76 -9.88 -5.07
N PRO A 7 4.68 -11.07 -5.69
CA PRO A 7 4.50 -11.17 -7.13
C PRO A 7 3.24 -10.39 -7.51
N GLN A 8 3.39 -9.48 -8.48
CA GLN A 8 2.27 -8.67 -8.94
C GLN A 8 1.30 -9.60 -9.66
N MET A 9 0.06 -9.66 -9.18
CA MET A 9 -0.98 -10.38 -9.90
C MET A 9 -1.21 -9.64 -11.22
N PRO A 10 -1.36 -10.35 -12.36
CA PRO A 10 -1.83 -9.71 -13.58
C PRO A 10 -3.15 -9.02 -13.26
N ALA A 11 -3.38 -7.86 -13.88
CA ALA A 11 -4.59 -7.07 -13.66
C ALA A 11 -5.82 -8.00 -13.70
N ILE A 12 -6.50 -8.14 -12.56
CA ILE A 12 -7.70 -8.96 -12.48
C ILE A 12 -8.72 -8.25 -13.37
N LYS A 13 -9.03 -8.84 -14.52
CA LYS A 13 -10.05 -8.28 -15.40
C LYS A 13 -11.32 -8.22 -14.56
N ALA A 14 -11.82 -7.00 -14.31
CA ALA A 14 -12.99 -6.80 -13.47
C ALA A 14 -14.08 -7.78 -13.92
N PRO A 15 -14.73 -8.50 -12.99
CA PRO A 15 -15.83 -9.37 -13.36
C PRO A 15 -16.84 -8.53 -14.15
N PRO A 16 -17.45 -9.07 -15.22
CA PRO A 16 -18.46 -8.34 -15.97
C PRO A 16 -19.50 -7.85 -14.96
N GLY A 17 -19.71 -6.53 -14.93
CA GLY A 17 -20.76 -5.92 -14.10
C GLY A 17 -22.10 -6.57 -14.42
N PRO A 18 -23.09 -6.47 -13.53
CA PRO A 18 -24.39 -7.08 -13.76
C PRO A 18 -24.94 -6.60 -15.11
N THR A 19 -25.03 -7.52 -16.08
CA THR A 19 -25.73 -7.27 -17.34
C THR A 19 -27.17 -6.92 -17.00
N ARG A 20 -27.53 -5.63 -17.07
CA ARG A 20 -28.93 -5.22 -17.12
C ARG A 20 -29.51 -5.80 -18.42
N ARG A 21 -30.09 -6.99 -18.34
CA ARG A 21 -30.98 -7.50 -19.39
C ARG A 21 -32.16 -6.52 -19.47
N GLY A 22 -32.52 -6.17 -20.70
CA GLY A 22 -33.36 -5.02 -21.04
C GLY A 22 -34.49 -4.74 -20.07
N ALA A 23 -34.54 -3.49 -19.60
CA ALA A 23 -35.70 -2.94 -18.92
C ALA A 23 -36.43 -2.02 -19.92
N SER A 24 -37.29 -2.60 -20.76
CA SER A 24 -38.44 -1.87 -21.28
C SER A 24 -39.52 -1.94 -20.21
N GLY A 25 -39.41 -1.08 -19.21
CA GLY A 25 -40.34 -1.03 -18.08
C GLY A 25 -39.85 0.01 -17.10
N PHE A 26 -40.69 1.01 -16.86
CA PHE A 26 -40.51 2.17 -15.99
C PHE A 26 -39.52 1.95 -14.82
N PRO A 27 -38.57 2.87 -14.57
CA PRO A 27 -37.76 2.81 -13.37
C PRO A 27 -38.69 3.03 -12.17
N SER A 28 -38.86 1.99 -11.35
CA SER A 28 -39.59 2.12 -10.09
C SER A 28 -38.78 3.03 -9.14
N PRO A 29 -39.43 3.94 -8.38
CA PRO A 29 -38.76 4.86 -7.45
C PRO A 29 -37.96 4.18 -6.32
N ALA A 30 -38.06 2.86 -6.18
CA ALA A 30 -37.28 2.06 -5.25
C ALA A 30 -35.87 1.68 -5.76
N ASP A 31 -35.56 1.89 -7.05
CA ASP A 31 -34.21 1.66 -7.62
C ASP A 31 -33.21 2.77 -7.21
N GLU A 32 -33.67 3.87 -6.63
CA GLU A 32 -32.85 5.04 -6.27
C GLU A 32 -32.03 4.83 -4.97
N TYR A 33 -32.11 3.65 -4.35
CA TYR A 33 -31.36 3.27 -3.15
C TYR A 33 -30.54 1.98 -3.33
N LEU A 34 -30.02 1.73 -4.52
CA LEU A 34 -28.99 0.71 -4.72
C LEU A 34 -27.63 1.33 -4.40
N GLU A 35 -27.24 1.32 -3.13
CA GLU A 35 -25.86 1.61 -2.73
C GLU A 35 -24.92 0.73 -3.57
N THR A 36 -23.93 1.36 -4.21
CA THR A 36 -22.95 0.62 -5.00
C THR A 36 -22.17 -0.31 -4.06
N PRO A 37 -22.10 -1.62 -4.34
CA PRO A 37 -21.35 -2.53 -3.49
C PRO A 37 -19.88 -2.11 -3.42
N LEU A 38 -19.28 -2.19 -2.24
CA LEU A 38 -17.88 -1.86 -2.02
C LEU A 38 -16.97 -2.78 -2.86
N ASP A 39 -16.22 -2.19 -3.78
CA ASP A 39 -15.21 -2.87 -4.59
C ASP A 39 -13.82 -2.54 -4.02
N LEU A 40 -13.23 -3.50 -3.31
CA LEU A 40 -11.90 -3.35 -2.70
C LEU A 40 -10.80 -3.11 -3.73
N HIS A 41 -10.90 -3.67 -4.93
CA HIS A 41 -9.90 -3.45 -5.97
C HIS A 41 -9.93 -1.98 -6.39
N ARG A 42 -11.12 -1.41 -6.66
CA ARG A 42 -11.24 0.01 -6.99
C ARG A 42 -10.85 0.93 -5.83
N HIS A 43 -11.17 0.53 -4.61
CA HIS A 43 -10.87 1.32 -3.43
C HIS A 43 -9.36 1.37 -3.12
N LEU A 44 -8.68 0.22 -3.16
CA LEU A 44 -7.28 0.09 -2.77
C LEU A 44 -6.31 0.35 -3.94
N ILE A 45 -6.75 0.13 -5.18
CA ILE A 45 -5.93 0.16 -6.38
C ILE A 45 -6.48 1.20 -7.38
N PRO A 46 -6.38 2.51 -7.06
CA PRO A 46 -6.85 3.54 -7.97
C PRO A 46 -6.05 3.57 -9.29
N ARG A 47 -4.78 3.16 -9.26
CA ARG A 47 -3.86 3.14 -10.42
C ARG A 47 -3.11 1.80 -10.53
N PRO A 48 -3.74 0.76 -11.13
CA PRO A 48 -3.18 -0.59 -11.19
C PRO A 48 -1.75 -0.69 -11.76
N SER A 49 -1.38 0.18 -12.69
CA SER A 49 -0.04 0.19 -13.30
C SER A 49 1.07 0.73 -12.38
N SER A 50 0.71 1.41 -11.28
CA SER A 50 1.66 1.99 -10.33
C SER A 50 1.45 1.53 -8.89
N THR A 51 0.48 0.65 -8.64
CA THR A 51 0.19 0.08 -7.32
C THR A 51 0.86 -1.29 -7.17
N PHE A 52 1.51 -1.49 -6.04
CA PHE A 52 2.28 -2.69 -5.72
C PHE A 52 1.96 -3.18 -4.32
N PHE A 53 1.90 -4.50 -4.18
CA PHE A 53 1.72 -5.14 -2.89
C PHE A 53 3.04 -5.60 -2.29
N MET A 54 3.22 -5.33 -1.00
CA MET A 54 4.38 -5.79 -0.24
C MET A 54 3.95 -6.36 1.11
N ARG A 55 4.78 -7.24 1.68
CA ARG A 55 4.54 -7.82 2.99
C ARG A 55 5.59 -7.36 4.00
N VAL A 56 5.13 -6.98 5.18
CA VAL A 56 6.00 -6.70 6.33
C VAL A 56 6.55 -8.02 6.87
N ALA A 57 7.88 -8.17 6.91
CA ALA A 57 8.49 -9.40 7.42
C ALA A 57 8.67 -9.38 8.95
N ASP A 58 8.98 -8.23 9.53
CA ASP A 58 9.46 -8.06 10.90
C ASP A 58 8.78 -6.89 11.64
N ALA A 59 8.72 -7.00 12.97
CA ALA A 59 7.88 -6.17 13.84
C ALA A 59 8.49 -4.81 14.22
N THR A 60 9.53 -4.36 13.53
CA THR A 60 10.39 -3.25 14.00
C THR A 60 9.69 -1.89 14.08
N GLN A 61 8.47 -1.74 13.53
CA GLN A 61 7.68 -0.49 13.55
C GLN A 61 6.27 -0.72 14.14
N SER A 62 6.14 -1.60 15.12
CA SER A 62 4.84 -1.94 15.73
C SER A 62 4.16 -0.73 16.39
N GLU A 63 4.92 0.21 16.96
CA GLU A 63 4.36 1.44 17.56
C GLU A 63 3.72 2.37 16.52
N ALA A 64 4.13 2.26 15.26
CA ALA A 64 3.54 2.98 14.14
C ALA A 64 2.34 2.24 13.51
N GLY A 65 1.93 1.11 14.10
CA GLY A 65 0.83 0.29 13.62
C GLY A 65 1.20 -0.66 12.50
N PHE A 66 2.48 -1.00 12.29
CA PHE A 66 2.89 -2.03 11.33
C PHE A 66 3.28 -3.33 12.03
N HIS A 67 2.66 -4.42 11.62
CA HIS A 67 2.82 -5.73 12.21
C HIS A 67 3.38 -6.76 11.20
N PRO A 68 4.10 -7.78 11.67
CA PRO A 68 4.55 -8.88 10.82
C PRO A 68 3.37 -9.53 10.09
N GLY A 69 3.52 -9.72 8.78
CA GLY A 69 2.49 -10.31 7.92
C GLY A 69 1.52 -9.30 7.30
N ASP A 70 1.56 -8.02 7.70
CA ASP A 70 0.73 -6.98 7.11
C ASP A 70 0.96 -6.87 5.60
N LEU A 71 -0.14 -6.63 4.89
CA LEU A 71 -0.12 -6.35 3.46
C LEU A 71 -0.12 -4.83 3.25
N LEU A 72 0.95 -4.33 2.65
CA LEU A 72 1.10 -2.94 2.27
C LEU A 72 0.63 -2.75 0.83
N VAL A 73 -0.17 -1.71 0.60
CA VAL A 73 -0.53 -1.23 -0.73
C VAL A 73 0.30 0.01 -1.00
N VAL A 74 1.25 -0.10 -1.93
CA VAL A 74 2.25 0.94 -2.21
C VAL A 74 2.02 1.52 -3.58
N ASP A 75 1.98 2.84 -3.70
CA ASP A 75 1.76 3.54 -4.95
C ASP A 75 3.00 4.35 -5.34
N ARG A 76 3.55 4.05 -6.53
CA ARG A 76 4.76 4.70 -7.06
C ARG A 76 4.51 6.05 -7.74
N ALA A 77 3.27 6.37 -8.10
CA ALA A 77 2.94 7.63 -8.76
C ALA A 77 2.32 8.67 -7.81
N LEU A 78 2.23 8.36 -6.51
CA LEU A 78 2.00 9.39 -5.49
C LEU A 78 3.28 10.18 -5.21
N SER A 79 3.14 11.50 -5.11
CA SER A 79 4.18 12.37 -4.56
C SER A 79 4.12 12.30 -3.03
N PRO A 80 5.22 11.95 -2.34
CA PRO A 80 5.20 11.83 -0.89
C PRO A 80 5.03 13.20 -0.22
N GLN A 81 4.24 13.23 0.85
CA GLN A 81 4.02 14.39 1.70
C GLN A 81 4.70 14.22 3.06
N PRO A 82 5.04 15.32 3.76
CA PRO A 82 5.59 15.23 5.11
C PRO A 82 4.64 14.44 6.02
N GLY A 83 5.18 13.42 6.69
CA GLY A 83 4.45 12.54 7.58
C GLY A 83 4.05 11.21 6.95
N ASP A 84 4.10 11.07 5.62
CA ASP A 84 3.74 9.84 4.92
C ASP A 84 4.67 8.68 5.28
N TRP A 85 4.12 7.48 5.17
CA TRP A 85 4.91 6.26 5.15
C TRP A 85 5.32 5.92 3.73
N VAL A 86 6.60 5.59 3.55
CA VAL A 86 7.18 5.32 2.25
C VAL A 86 8.02 4.05 2.29
N ILE A 87 8.07 3.39 1.14
CA ILE A 87 9.11 2.40 0.86
C ILE A 87 10.29 3.15 0.24
N ALA A 88 11.47 2.93 0.81
CA ALA A 88 12.73 3.44 0.31
C ALA A 88 13.72 2.31 0.06
N VAL A 89 14.61 2.50 -0.89
CA VAL A 89 15.78 1.65 -1.10
C VAL A 89 16.94 2.30 -0.36
N ILE A 90 17.52 1.59 0.60
CA ILE A 90 18.70 2.01 1.37
C ILE A 90 19.69 0.85 1.30
N ASP A 91 20.91 1.10 0.84
CA ASP A 91 21.96 0.07 0.64
C ASP A 91 21.48 -1.13 -0.19
N GLY A 92 20.62 -0.86 -1.19
CA GLY A 92 20.03 -1.89 -2.06
C GLY A 92 18.84 -2.67 -1.44
N GLY A 93 18.52 -2.44 -0.16
CA GLY A 93 17.41 -3.09 0.54
C GLY A 93 16.15 -2.24 0.62
N LEU A 94 14.98 -2.86 0.48
CA LEU A 94 13.68 -2.19 0.68
C LEU A 94 13.37 -2.02 2.17
N CYS A 95 13.15 -0.78 2.58
CA CYS A 95 12.88 -0.38 3.94
C CYS A 95 11.60 0.46 4.03
N LEU A 96 10.84 0.28 5.11
CA LEU A 96 9.72 1.14 5.46
C LEU A 96 10.20 2.31 6.34
N ARG A 97 9.91 3.55 5.93
CA ARG A 97 10.34 4.77 6.62
C ARG A 97 9.23 5.81 6.60
N ARG A 98 9.22 6.67 7.63
CA ARG A 98 8.40 7.88 7.60
C ARG A 98 9.21 8.99 6.93
N ILE A 99 8.59 9.74 6.03
CA ILE A 99 9.24 10.88 5.38
C ILE A 99 8.86 12.18 6.11
N GLU A 100 9.83 13.09 6.27
CA GLU A 100 9.63 14.43 6.82
C GLU A 100 10.24 15.49 5.91
N GLY A 101 9.90 16.75 6.16
CA GLY A 101 10.41 17.90 5.42
C GLY A 101 9.58 18.26 4.19
N LEU A 102 9.82 19.44 3.64
CA LEU A 102 9.00 20.06 2.59
C LEU A 102 9.87 20.45 1.39
N GLY A 103 9.32 20.30 0.18
CA GLY A 103 9.99 20.70 -1.05
C GLY A 103 11.26 19.89 -1.30
N ARG A 104 12.40 20.59 -1.40
CA ARG A 104 13.71 19.96 -1.68
C ARG A 104 14.41 19.41 -0.43
N GLN A 105 14.01 19.83 0.76
CA GLN A 105 14.59 19.35 2.01
C GLN A 105 13.70 18.24 2.57
N ARG A 106 13.99 16.99 2.16
CA ARG A 106 13.25 15.80 2.62
C ARG A 106 14.20 14.82 3.27
N TRP A 107 13.68 14.14 4.28
CA TRP A 107 14.46 13.21 5.10
C TRP A 107 13.64 11.96 5.39
N LEU A 108 14.30 10.81 5.49
CA LEU A 108 13.71 9.60 6.05
C LEU A 108 14.03 9.51 7.53
N CYS A 109 12.99 9.35 8.34
CA CYS A 109 13.12 9.12 9.76
C CYS A 109 13.52 7.65 10.01
N PRO A 110 14.58 7.40 10.79
CA PRO A 110 14.97 6.05 11.16
C PRO A 110 13.89 5.38 12.02
N PRO A 111 13.94 4.04 12.16
CA PRO A 111 13.01 3.33 13.04
C PRO A 111 13.26 3.70 14.51
N GLU A 112 14.53 3.84 14.91
CA GLU A 112 14.90 4.26 16.26
C GLU A 112 15.08 5.79 16.33
N PRO A 113 14.37 6.51 17.22
CA PRO A 113 14.41 7.97 17.30
C PRO A 113 15.80 8.56 17.57
N GLN A 114 16.72 7.79 18.17
CA GLN A 114 18.06 8.22 18.53
C GLN A 114 19.02 8.25 17.33
N ARG A 115 18.63 7.65 16.20
CA ARG A 115 19.47 7.57 15.01
C ARG A 115 19.30 8.84 14.14
N ALA A 116 20.32 9.16 13.35
CA ALA A 116 20.27 10.31 12.46
C ALA A 116 19.26 10.08 11.32
N ARG A 117 18.59 11.17 10.92
CA ARG A 117 17.72 11.21 9.73
C ARG A 117 18.57 11.09 8.47
N LEU A 118 18.03 10.39 7.47
CA LEU A 118 18.72 10.21 6.20
C LEU A 118 18.21 11.23 5.17
N PRO A 119 19.05 12.10 4.61
CA PRO A 119 18.62 13.02 3.55
C PRO A 119 18.19 12.24 2.30
N LEU A 120 17.17 12.75 1.61
CA LEU A 120 16.76 12.30 0.28
C LEU A 120 17.36 13.25 -0.77
N GLU A 121 18.67 13.18 -0.94
CA GLU A 121 19.42 13.95 -1.95
C GLU A 121 19.78 13.05 -3.14
N GLU A 122 20.04 13.65 -4.31
CA GLU A 122 20.35 12.90 -5.55
C GLU A 122 21.64 12.06 -5.42
N GLU A 123 22.55 12.49 -4.56
CA GLU A 123 23.86 11.86 -4.32
C GLU A 123 23.83 10.84 -3.16
N SER A 124 22.68 10.66 -2.51
CA SER A 124 22.52 9.70 -1.42
C SER A 124 22.29 8.28 -1.95
N ASP A 125 22.80 7.27 -1.23
CA ASP A 125 22.46 5.84 -1.46
C ASP A 125 21.01 5.49 -1.02
N CYS A 126 20.25 6.52 -0.64
CA CYS A 126 18.86 6.43 -0.22
C CYS A 126 17.94 6.96 -1.31
N ARG A 127 17.04 6.10 -1.81
CA ARG A 127 16.08 6.47 -2.87
C ARG A 127 14.66 6.16 -2.48
N LEU A 128 13.74 7.08 -2.74
CA LEU A 128 12.31 6.83 -2.61
C LEU A 128 11.85 5.81 -3.66
N TRP A 129 11.15 4.78 -3.22
CA TRP A 129 10.58 3.76 -4.10
C TRP A 129 9.09 3.98 -4.36
N GLY A 130 8.31 4.32 -3.34
CA GLY A 130 6.87 4.58 -3.44
C GLY A 130 6.22 4.91 -2.10
N VAL A 131 5.00 5.42 -2.13
CA VAL A 131 4.24 5.83 -0.94
C VAL A 131 3.34 4.69 -0.48
N VAL A 132 3.32 4.39 0.81
CA VAL A 132 2.40 3.42 1.40
C VAL A 132 1.03 4.09 1.54
N HIS A 133 0.07 3.63 0.75
CA HIS A 133 -1.28 4.19 0.71
C HIS A 133 -2.23 3.50 1.68
N HIS A 134 -2.10 2.17 1.83
CA HIS A 134 -2.88 1.39 2.78
C HIS A 134 -2.07 0.30 3.47
N VAL A 135 -2.51 -0.06 4.67
CA VAL A 135 -2.06 -1.23 5.43
C VAL A 135 -3.27 -2.10 5.72
N ILE A 136 -3.15 -3.41 5.46
CA ILE A 136 -4.21 -4.38 5.73
C ILE A 136 -3.70 -5.37 6.77
N HIS A 137 -4.29 -5.28 7.96
CA HIS A 137 -4.01 -6.15 9.10
C HIS A 137 -4.88 -7.39 9.07
N ASN A 138 -4.27 -8.55 9.29
CA ASN A 138 -5.00 -9.80 9.48
C ASN A 138 -4.91 -10.24 10.95
N PHE A 139 -6.05 -10.25 11.63
CA PHE A 139 -6.15 -10.70 13.02
C PHE A 139 -6.13 -12.23 13.15
N ARG A 140 -6.34 -12.97 12.05
CA ARG A 140 -6.24 -14.43 12.04
C ARG A 140 -4.85 -14.85 11.60
N HIS A 141 -4.08 -15.43 12.52
CA HIS A 141 -2.88 -16.15 12.15
C HIS A 141 -3.25 -17.36 11.30
N ALA A 142 -2.66 -17.48 10.10
CA ALA A 142 -2.77 -18.70 9.33
C ALA A 142 -2.15 -19.83 10.16
N SER A 143 -2.96 -20.82 10.54
CA SER A 143 -2.45 -22.10 11.04
C SER A 143 -1.52 -22.64 9.95
N ARG A 144 -0.25 -22.78 10.30
CA ARG A 144 0.79 -23.29 9.42
C ARG A 144 0.49 -24.76 9.10
N THR A 145 -0.33 -24.99 8.08
CA THR A 145 -0.55 -26.30 7.47
C THR A 145 0.23 -26.33 6.17
N GLU A 146 1.53 -26.60 6.28
CA GLU A 146 2.33 -27.19 5.20
C GLU A 146 2.50 -28.66 5.63
N ALA A 147 1.71 -29.59 5.09
CA ALA A 147 1.96 -30.24 3.81
C ALA A 147 3.38 -30.83 3.77
N ARG A 148 3.44 -32.11 4.14
CA ARG A 148 4.59 -32.99 3.99
C ARG A 148 4.51 -33.69 2.64
#